data_AF-A0A1E3S7T9-F1
#
_entry.id   AF-A0A1E3S7T9-F1
#
_cell.length_a   1.000
_cell.length_b   1.000
_cell.length_c   1.000
_cell.angle_alpha   90.00
_cell.angle_beta   90.00
_cell.angle_gamma   90.00
#
_symmetry.space_group_name_H-M   'P 1'
#
loop_
_entity.id
_entity.type
_entity.pdbx_description
1 polymer ?
#
loop_
_entity_poly.entity_id
_entity_poly.type
_entity_poly.pdbx_seq_one_letter_code
_entity_poly.pdbx_strand_id
1 'polypeptide(L)'
;MDARTRSTVIWNVIGYLLYALLLAAGALCVWVSFFFAMATDACHDSACDASYRVFPAMLTMWIGVAAVLVTTLVVMVVKSTRGKIVAGWPIVGLLGLVGVFVLAAVILH
;
A
#
# COMPACT_ATOMS: atom_id res chain seq x y z
N MET A 1 -18.73 -29.31 -10.44
CA MET A 1 -18.32 -27.91 -10.72
C MET A 1 -18.04 -27.78 -12.20
N ASP A 2 -18.60 -26.79 -12.87
CA ASP A 2 -18.32 -26.49 -14.29
C ASP A 2 -16.88 -25.94 -14.45
N ALA A 3 -16.27 -26.15 -15.62
CA ALA A 3 -14.92 -25.70 -15.97
C ALA A 3 -14.74 -24.19 -15.77
N ARG A 4 -15.79 -23.40 -16.05
CA ARG A 4 -15.80 -21.94 -15.82
C ARG A 4 -15.73 -21.58 -14.34
N THR A 5 -16.45 -22.30 -13.48
CA THR A 5 -16.42 -22.11 -12.02
C THR A 5 -15.05 -22.46 -11.46
N ARG A 6 -14.46 -23.59 -11.90
CA ARG A 6 -13.12 -24.01 -11.49
C ARG A 6 -12.04 -23.00 -11.89
N SER A 7 -12.10 -22.47 -13.12
CA SER A 7 -11.19 -21.42 -13.59
C SER A 7 -11.29 -20.17 -12.72
N THR A 8 -12.51 -19.71 -12.40
CA THR A 8 -12.73 -18.53 -11.55
C THR A 8 -12.14 -18.71 -10.14
N VAL A 9 -12.30 -19.91 -9.55
CA VAL A 9 -11.72 -20.23 -8.23
C VAL A 9 -10.20 -20.14 -8.26
N ILE A 10 -9.55 -20.75 -9.26
CA ILE A 10 -8.08 -20.70 -9.40
C ILE A 10 -7.59 -19.26 -9.51
N TRP A 11 -8.23 -18.45 -10.36
CA TRP A 11 -7.86 -17.04 -10.51
C TRP A 11 -8.07 -16.23 -9.22
N ASN A 12 -9.10 -16.55 -8.43
CA ASN A 12 -9.31 -15.88 -7.14
C ASN A 12 -8.25 -16.28 -6.11
N VAL A 13 -7.84 -17.55 -6.07
CA VAL A 13 -6.72 -18.00 -5.21
C VAL A 13 -5.45 -17.24 -5.56
N ILE A 14 -5.11 -17.16 -6.86
CA ILE A 14 -3.96 -16.35 -7.33
C ILE A 14 -4.11 -14.89 -6.89
N GLY A 15 -5.31 -14.31 -7.02
CA GLY A 15 -5.57 -12.95 -6.57
C GLY A 15 -5.31 -12.74 -5.08
N TYR A 16 -5.73 -13.65 -4.21
CA TYR A 16 -5.45 -13.54 -2.77
C TYR A 16 -3.98 -13.78 -2.42
N LEU A 17 -3.27 -14.62 -3.16
CA LEU A 17 -1.81 -14.76 -3.02
C LEU A 17 -1.09 -13.46 -3.41
N LEU A 18 -1.50 -12.83 -4.51
CA LEU A 18 -0.98 -11.51 -4.91
C LEU A 18 -1.33 -10.43 -3.86
N TYR A 19 -2.50 -10.50 -3.24
CA TYR A 19 -2.85 -9.62 -2.12
C TYR A 19 -1.95 -9.84 -0.89
N ALA A 20 -1.56 -11.08 -0.60
CA ALA A 20 -0.59 -11.35 0.47
C ALA A 20 0.79 -10.73 0.19
N LEU A 21 1.24 -10.76 -1.07
CA LEU A 21 2.45 -10.02 -1.49
C LEU A 21 2.27 -8.51 -1.35
N LEU A 22 1.08 -7.98 -1.65
CA LEU A 22 0.76 -6.57 -1.45
C LEU A 22 0.81 -6.18 0.03
N LEU A 23 0.35 -7.03 0.95
CA LEU A 23 0.49 -6.81 2.40
C LEU A 23 1.97 -6.68 2.79
N ALA A 24 2.83 -7.56 2.28
CA ALA A 24 4.27 -7.50 2.54
C ALA A 24 4.88 -6.20 1.99
N ALA A 25 4.49 -5.77 0.79
CA ALA A 25 4.91 -4.49 0.23
C ALA A 25 4.43 -3.29 1.08
N GLY A 26 3.18 -3.30 1.54
CA GLY A 26 2.65 -2.29 2.45
C GLY A 26 3.38 -2.24 3.78
N ALA A 27 3.71 -3.39 4.37
CA ALA A 27 4.50 -3.47 5.60
C ALA A 27 5.92 -2.91 5.39
N LEU A 28 6.55 -3.20 4.25
CA LEU A 28 7.82 -2.60 3.84
C LEU A 28 7.72 -1.08 3.72
N CYS A 29 6.66 -0.54 3.11
CA CYS A 29 6.41 0.89 3.03
C CYS A 29 6.33 1.55 4.42
N VAL A 30 5.60 0.94 5.36
CA VAL A 30 5.51 1.43 6.74
C VAL A 30 6.86 1.34 7.44
N TRP A 31 7.59 0.23 7.27
CA TRP A 31 8.91 0.06 7.85
C TRP A 31 9.91 1.12 7.35
N VAL A 32 9.95 1.38 6.04
CA VAL A 32 10.78 2.43 5.43
C VAL A 32 10.41 3.81 5.97
N SER A 33 9.14 4.08 6.27
CA SER A 33 8.71 5.39 6.78
C SER A 33 9.36 5.77 8.12
N PHE A 34 9.78 4.79 8.94
CA PHE A 34 10.50 5.08 10.20
C PHE A 34 11.87 5.72 9.97
N PHE A 35 12.46 5.51 8.80
CA PHE A 35 13.73 6.12 8.41
C PHE A 35 13.58 7.54 7.85
N PHE A 36 12.36 8.08 7.75
CA PHE A 36 12.17 9.48 7.33
C PHE A 36 12.81 10.48 8.30
N ALA A 37 13.00 10.10 9.56
CA ALA A 37 13.75 10.91 10.52
C ALA A 37 15.22 11.11 10.12
N MET A 38 15.81 10.20 9.32
CA MET A 38 17.18 10.40 8.81
C MET A 38 17.28 11.51 7.76
N ALA A 39 16.16 12.01 7.23
CA ALA A 39 16.16 13.17 6.34
C ALA A 39 16.69 14.43 7.02
N THR A 40 16.65 14.50 8.35
CA THR A 40 17.14 15.66 9.12
C THR A 40 18.59 15.52 9.59
N ASP A 41 19.23 14.34 9.45
CA ASP A 41 20.59 14.09 9.95
C ASP A 41 21.66 14.94 9.25
N ALA A 42 21.39 15.40 8.03
CA ALA A 42 22.30 16.25 7.25
C ALA A 42 22.22 17.74 7.63
N CYS A 43 21.25 18.15 8.47
CA CYS A 43 21.04 19.54 8.82
C CYS A 43 21.81 19.92 10.10
N HIS A 44 22.85 20.76 9.98
CA HIS A 44 23.65 21.27 11.11
C HIS A 44 23.14 22.60 11.70
N ASP A 45 22.25 23.31 11.01
CA ASP A 45 21.71 24.60 11.43
C ASP A 45 20.19 24.54 11.67
N SER A 46 19.71 25.30 12.66
CA SER A 46 18.28 25.40 13.05
C SER A 46 17.36 25.88 11.92
N ALA A 47 17.90 26.53 10.88
CA ALA A 47 17.15 26.94 9.69
C ALA A 47 16.81 25.77 8.74
N CYS A 48 17.48 24.62 8.90
CA CYS A 48 17.31 23.40 8.10
C CYS A 48 16.43 22.37 8.83
N ASP A 49 15.90 22.69 10.02
CA ASP A 49 15.12 21.76 10.82
C ASP A 49 13.75 21.44 10.16
N ALA A 50 13.74 20.39 9.33
CA ALA A 50 12.55 19.84 8.70
C ALA A 50 11.83 18.79 9.59
N SER A 51 12.18 18.68 10.87
CA SER A 51 11.61 17.68 11.80
C SER A 51 10.08 17.77 11.87
N TYR A 52 9.51 18.96 11.73
CA TYR A 52 8.05 19.18 11.72
C TYR A 52 7.33 18.53 10.53
N ARG A 53 8.05 18.16 9.45
CA ARG A 53 7.50 17.48 8.26
C ARG A 53 7.57 15.95 8.36
N VAL A 54 8.46 15.42 9.19
CA VAL A 54 8.70 13.98 9.35
C VAL A 54 7.44 13.27 9.84
N PHE A 55 6.82 13.76 10.92
CA PHE A 55 5.64 13.12 11.50
C PHE A 55 4.41 13.16 10.56
N PRO A 56 4.09 14.29 9.90
CA PRO A 56 3.08 14.30 8.84
C PRO A 56 3.34 13.32 7.69
N ALA A 57 4.59 13.18 7.24
CA ALA A 57 4.95 12.21 6.20
C ALA A 57 4.76 10.76 6.68
N MET A 58 5.13 10.44 7.92
CA MET A 58 4.88 9.13 8.53
C MET A 58 3.38 8.82 8.65
N LEU A 59 2.57 9.78 9.15
CA LEU A 59 1.12 9.62 9.23
C LEU A 59 0.50 9.35 7.85
N THR A 60 0.98 10.04 6.82
CA THR A 60 0.55 9.83 5.43
C THR A 60 0.82 8.40 4.98
N MET A 61 2.01 7.86 5.28
CA MET A 61 2.34 6.47 5.01
C MET A 61 1.42 5.50 5.76
N TRP A 62 1.22 5.69 7.07
CA TRP A 62 0.45 4.75 7.89
C TRP A 62 -1.02 4.70 7.46
N ILE A 63 -1.65 5.87 7.34
CA ILE A 63 -3.06 5.98 6.95
C ILE A 63 -3.24 5.58 5.49
N GLY A 64 -2.36 6.04 4.60
CA GLY A 64 -2.42 5.75 3.17
C GLY A 64 -2.26 4.26 2.87
N VAL A 65 -1.26 3.60 3.46
CA VAL A 65 -1.06 2.16 3.30
C VAL A 65 -2.27 1.39 3.84
N ALA A 66 -2.76 1.72 5.04
CA ALA A 66 -3.94 1.07 5.60
C ALA A 66 -5.17 1.24 4.69
N ALA A 67 -5.40 2.45 4.18
CA ALA A 67 -6.52 2.74 3.27
C ALA A 67 -6.42 1.93 1.97
N VAL A 68 -5.25 1.87 1.34
CA VAL A 68 -5.04 1.10 0.10
C VAL A 68 -5.28 -0.39 0.32
N LEU A 69 -4.72 -0.97 1.39
CA LEU A 69 -4.86 -2.40 1.69
C LEU A 69 -6.33 -2.75 1.99
N VAL A 70 -6.98 -1.98 2.87
CA VAL A 70 -8.37 -2.22 3.24
C VAL A 70 -9.30 -2.07 2.03
N THR A 71 -9.17 -1.00 1.26
CA THR A 71 -10.02 -0.78 0.08
C THR A 71 -9.81 -1.86 -0.98
N THR A 72 -8.56 -2.29 -1.21
CA THR A 72 -8.25 -3.40 -2.14
C THR A 72 -8.90 -4.69 -1.67
N LEU A 73 -8.78 -5.05 -0.38
CA LEU A 73 -9.42 -6.24 0.17
C LEU A 73 -10.94 -6.19 0.05
N VAL A 74 -11.55 -5.06 0.39
CA VAL A 74 -13.01 -4.89 0.31
C VAL A 74 -13.49 -5.11 -1.13
N VAL A 75 -12.82 -4.51 -2.12
CA VAL A 75 -13.18 -4.69 -3.53
C VAL A 75 -13.02 -6.14 -3.96
N MET A 76 -11.94 -6.82 -3.54
CA MET A 76 -11.71 -8.23 -3.83
C MET A 76 -12.81 -9.11 -3.23
N VAL A 77 -13.14 -8.94 -1.95
CA VAL A 77 -14.20 -9.72 -1.29
C VAL A 77 -15.54 -9.50 -1.98
N VAL A 78 -15.94 -8.25 -2.21
CA VAL A 78 -17.23 -7.91 -2.86
C VAL A 78 -17.32 -8.44 -4.29
N LYS A 79 -16.22 -8.42 -5.07
CA LYS A 79 -16.24 -8.96 -6.44
C LYS A 79 -16.16 -10.48 -6.47
N SER A 80 -15.45 -11.08 -5.51
CA SER A 80 -15.35 -12.53 -5.36
C SER A 80 -16.73 -13.14 -5.03
N THR A 81 -17.50 -12.52 -4.12
CA THR A 81 -18.88 -12.96 -3.80
C THR A 81 -19.85 -12.82 -4.97
N ARG A 82 -19.55 -11.96 -5.96
CA ARG A 82 -20.31 -11.82 -7.21
C ARG A 82 -19.80 -12.74 -8.34
N GLY A 83 -18.95 -13.72 -8.02
CA GLY A 83 -18.40 -14.67 -8.99
C GLY A 83 -17.49 -14.04 -10.05
N LYS A 84 -16.89 -12.88 -9.76
CA LYS A 84 -15.93 -12.21 -10.65
C LYS A 84 -14.50 -12.60 -10.28
N ILE A 85 -13.61 -12.56 -11.27
CA ILE A 85 -12.17 -12.73 -11.08
C ILE A 85 -11.59 -11.48 -10.43
N VAL A 86 -10.76 -11.65 -9.39
CA VAL A 86 -10.18 -10.54 -8.61
C VAL A 86 -8.66 -10.38 -8.72
N ALA A 87 -8.00 -11.21 -9.54
CA ALA A 87 -6.54 -11.27 -9.64
C ALA A 87 -5.84 -9.95 -10.01
N GLY A 88 -6.52 -9.02 -10.69
CA GLY A 88 -5.95 -7.72 -11.07
C GLY A 88 -5.96 -6.66 -9.97
N TRP A 89 -6.79 -6.80 -8.94
CA TRP A 89 -6.95 -5.77 -7.89
C TRP A 89 -5.69 -5.52 -7.06
N PRO A 90 -4.90 -6.53 -6.69
CA PRO A 90 -3.63 -6.31 -6.00
C PRO A 90 -2.64 -5.43 -6.78
N ILE A 91 -2.67 -5.46 -8.14
CA ILE A 91 -1.81 -4.60 -8.97
C ILE A 91 -2.28 -3.14 -8.87
N VAL A 92 -3.60 -2.90 -8.89
CA VAL A 92 -4.17 -1.56 -8.65
C VAL A 92 -3.82 -1.07 -7.25
N GLY A 93 -3.90 -1.95 -6.24
CA GLY A 93 -3.44 -1.66 -4.88
C GLY A 93 -1.95 -1.30 -4.83
N LEU A 94 -1.10 -2.01 -5.57
CA LEU A 94 0.34 -1.70 -5.64
C LEU A 94 0.59 -0.30 -6.20
N LEU A 95 -0.12 0.10 -7.25
CA LEU A 95 -0.07 1.47 -7.78
C LEU A 95 -0.55 2.50 -6.73
N GLY A 96 -1.56 2.14 -5.94
CA GLY A 96 -1.99 2.94 -4.79
C GLY A 96 -0.89 3.14 -3.76
N LEU A 97 -0.14 2.09 -3.41
CA LEU A 97 1.00 2.18 -2.49
C LEU A 97 2.11 3.09 -3.03
N VAL A 98 2.40 3.01 -4.34
CA VAL A 98 3.34 3.94 -5.00
C VAL A 98 2.84 5.38 -4.86
N GLY A 99 1.55 5.63 -5.09
CA GLY A 99 0.96 6.95 -4.91
C GLY A 99 1.08 7.48 -3.48
N VAL A 100 0.84 6.63 -2.47
CA VAL A 100 1.03 6.97 -1.05
C VAL A 100 2.48 7.33 -0.76
N PHE A 101 3.43 6.54 -1.28
CA PHE A 101 4.86 6.80 -1.07
C PHE A 101 5.30 8.13 -1.70
N VAL A 102 4.87 8.41 -2.92
CA VAL A 102 5.15 9.70 -3.59
C VAL A 102 4.54 10.86 -2.80
N LEU A 103 3.30 10.73 -2.32
CA LEU A 103 2.67 11.78 -1.51
C LEU A 103 3.43 12.04 -0.21
N ALA A 104 3.87 10.99 0.48
CA ALA A 104 4.67 11.14 1.69
C ALA A 104 6.03 11.80 1.41
N ALA A 105 6.68 11.47 0.29
CA ALA A 105 7.92 12.12 -0.12
C ALA A 105 7.73 13.61 -0.42
N VAL A 106 6.61 14.00 -1.04
CA VAL A 106 6.27 15.41 -1.27
C VAL A 106 6.03 16.17 0.04
N ILE A 107 5.44 15.51 1.05
CA ILE A 107 5.22 16.13 2.37
C ILE A 107 6.54 16.28 3.14
N LEU A 108 7.45 15.33 2.98
CA LEU A 108 8.73 15.30 3.68
C LEU A 108 9.68 16.42 3.22
N HIS A 109 9.67 16.77 1.92
CA HIS A 109 10.52 17.80 1.30
C HIS A 109 9.82 19.14 1.14
#